data_AF-A0A2H0DGF1-F1
#
_entry.id   AF-A0A2H0DGF1-F1
#
_cell.length_a   1.000
_cell.length_b   1.000
_cell.length_c   1.000
_cell.angle_alpha   90.00
_cell.angle_beta   90.00
_cell.angle_gamma   90.00
#
_symmetry.space_group_name_H-M   'P 1'
#
loop_
_entity.id
_entity.type
_entity.pdbx_description
1 polymer ?
#
loop_
_entity_poly.entity_id
_entity_poly.type
_entity_poly.pdbx_seq_one_letter_code
_entity_poly.pdbx_strand_id
1 'polypeptide(L)'
;MQTAYLNSPDFSFFSDAKIQLDFIINHLSSSDCNDSEHGEVEKFICQQGNELLRCLLQGFFDQKAANEVALNSVASHHEGVLSHVR
;
A
#
# COMPACT_ATOMS: atom_id res chain seq x y z
N MET A 1 11.29 25.99 22.48
CA MET A 1 11.24 24.53 22.26
C MET A 1 9.82 24.17 21.88
N GLN A 2 9.60 23.76 20.62
CA GLN A 2 8.30 23.25 20.17
C GLN A 2 8.56 22.11 19.19
N THR A 3 8.95 20.95 19.72
CA THR A 3 9.08 19.69 18.97
C THR A 3 7.83 18.86 19.19
N ALA A 4 6.67 19.38 18.77
CA ALA A 4 5.38 18.69 18.96
C ALA A 4 4.84 18.02 17.69
N TYR A 5 5.49 18.19 16.53
CA TYR A 5 4.97 17.73 15.23
C TYR A 5 6.06 17.11 14.33
N LEU A 6 6.93 16.26 14.86
CA LEU A 6 7.93 15.53 14.06
C LEU A 6 7.74 14.00 14.07
N ASN A 7 6.62 13.51 14.59
CA ASN A 7 6.25 12.09 14.54
C ASN A 7 4.89 11.88 13.87
N SER A 8 4.60 12.60 12.79
CA SER A 8 3.68 11.98 11.82
C SER A 8 4.51 10.90 11.14
N PRO A 9 4.14 9.61 11.20
CA PRO A 9 4.62 8.71 10.16
C PRO A 9 4.23 9.39 8.85
N ASP A 10 5.19 9.64 7.97
CA ASP A 10 4.89 10.10 6.62
C ASP A 10 3.92 9.07 6.03
N PHE A 11 2.62 9.37 6.11
CA PHE A 11 1.54 8.56 5.57
C PHE A 11 1.65 8.69 4.05
N SER A 12 2.61 7.97 3.51
CA SER A 12 2.77 7.75 2.10
C SER A 12 1.67 6.77 1.67
N PHE A 13 1.03 7.06 0.54
CA PHE A 13 0.16 6.11 -0.16
C PHE A 13 0.85 4.75 -0.42
N PHE A 14 2.18 4.70 -0.36
CA PHE A 14 2.99 3.50 -0.56
C PHE A 14 3.55 2.90 0.74
N SER A 15 3.02 3.26 1.90
CA SER A 15 3.47 2.73 3.20
C SER A 15 3.37 1.20 3.27
N ASP A 16 2.25 0.63 2.81
CA ASP A 16 2.06 -0.83 2.75
C ASP A 16 3.07 -1.51 1.82
N ALA A 17 3.41 -0.89 0.69
CA ALA A 17 4.42 -1.41 -0.23
C ALA A 17 5.82 -1.41 0.40
N LYS A 18 6.15 -0.39 1.20
CA LYS A 18 7.42 -0.36 1.95
C LYS A 18 7.47 -1.46 3.00
N ILE A 19 6.40 -1.61 3.79
CA ILE A 19 6.30 -2.68 4.80
C ILE A 19 6.47 -4.06 4.14
N GLN A 20 5.82 -4.28 2.98
CA GLN A 20 5.93 -5.53 2.26
C GLN A 20 7.34 -5.78 1.70
N LEU A 21 8.01 -4.74 1.19
CA LEU A 21 9.40 -4.85 0.74
C LEU A 21 10.34 -5.19 1.89
N ASP A 22 10.21 -4.49 3.02
CA ASP A 22 10.99 -4.75 4.22
C ASP A 22 10.77 -6.16 4.75
N PHE A 23 9.52 -6.66 4.71
CA PHE A 23 9.19 -8.05 5.05
C PHE A 23 9.94 -9.05 4.17
N ILE A 24 9.96 -8.84 2.84
CA ILE A 24 10.70 -9.69 1.91
C ILE A 24 12.20 -9.67 2.22
N ILE A 25 12.79 -8.49 2.39
CA ILE A 25 14.22 -8.33 2.68
C ILE A 25 14.59 -9.01 3.99
N ASN A 26 13.79 -8.82 5.05
CA ASN A 26 14.03 -9.42 6.35
C ASN A 26 13.95 -10.95 6.29
N HIS A 27 12.99 -11.51 5.57
CA HIS A 27 12.89 -12.95 5.37
C HIS A 27 14.09 -13.49 4.60
N LEU A 28 14.47 -12.87 3.48
CA LEU A 28 15.63 -13.30 2.68
C LEU A 28 16.97 -13.14 3.41
N SER A 29 17.05 -12.21 4.36
CA SER A 29 18.24 -12.00 5.20
C SER A 29 18.25 -12.87 6.46
N SER A 30 17.18 -13.64 6.71
CA SER A 30 17.07 -14.50 7.88
C SER A 30 17.93 -15.77 7.73
N SER A 31 18.36 -16.32 8.87
CA SER A 31 19.06 -17.60 8.91
C SER A 31 18.25 -18.74 8.28
N ASP A 32 16.94 -18.68 8.41
CA ASP A 32 16.03 -19.74 7.95
C ASP A 32 16.00 -19.82 6.42
N CYS A 33 16.20 -18.70 5.73
CA CYS A 33 16.29 -18.66 4.28
C CYS A 33 17.63 -19.20 3.74
N ASN A 34 18.71 -19.18 4.54
CA ASN A 34 20.01 -19.72 4.12
C ASN A 34 20.00 -21.26 3.99
N ASP A 35 19.18 -21.93 4.80
CA ASP A 35 19.05 -23.40 4.79
C ASP A 35 17.93 -23.89 3.86
N SER A 36 17.22 -22.97 3.19
CA SER A 36 16.09 -23.29 2.31
C SER A 36 16.57 -23.73 0.92
N GLU A 37 15.86 -24.68 0.31
CA GLU A 37 16.10 -25.07 -1.08
C GLU A 37 15.78 -23.91 -2.04
N HIS A 38 16.53 -23.80 -3.14
CA HIS A 38 16.36 -22.72 -4.12
C HIS A 38 14.90 -22.57 -4.61
N GLY A 39 14.19 -23.68 -4.81
CA GLY A 39 12.79 -23.65 -5.25
C GLY A 39 11.82 -23.03 -4.24
N GLU A 40 12.08 -23.19 -2.93
CA GLU A 40 11.25 -22.58 -1.88
C GLU A 40 11.50 -21.07 -1.81
N VAL A 41 12.76 -20.64 -1.99
CA VAL A 41 13.11 -19.21 -2.07
C VAL A 41 12.49 -18.55 -3.30
N GLU A 42 12.55 -19.20 -4.47
CA GLU A 42 11.91 -18.70 -5.70
C GLU A 42 10.39 -18.57 -5.53
N LYS A 43 9.75 -19.57 -4.93
CA LYS A 43 8.31 -19.57 -4.65
C LYS A 43 7.94 -18.44 -3.68
N PHE A 44 8.72 -18.23 -2.63
CA PHE A 44 8.54 -17.13 -1.69
C PHE A 44 8.63 -15.77 -2.41
N ILE A 45 9.70 -15.55 -3.18
CA ILE A 45 9.91 -14.30 -3.94
C ILE A 45 8.75 -14.04 -4.89
N CYS A 46 8.30 -15.05 -5.64
CA CYS A 46 7.17 -14.93 -6.56
C CYS A 46 5.88 -14.55 -5.82
N GLN A 47 5.57 -15.20 -4.70
CA GLN A 47 4.34 -14.93 -3.95
C GLN A 47 4.37 -13.55 -3.32
N GLN A 48 5.41 -13.23 -2.56
CA GLN A 48 5.51 -11.97 -1.83
C GLN A 48 5.79 -10.79 -2.76
N GLY A 49 6.48 -11.02 -3.88
CA GLY A 49 6.68 -10.02 -4.93
C GLY A 49 5.36 -9.63 -5.61
N ASN A 50 4.46 -10.58 -5.88
CA ASN A 50 3.13 -10.25 -6.38
C ASN A 50 2.32 -9.41 -5.38
N GLU A 51 2.45 -9.70 -4.08
CA GLU A 51 1.82 -8.89 -3.05
C GLU A 51 2.40 -7.48 -2.98
N LEU A 52 3.72 -7.34 -3.14
CA LEU A 52 4.36 -6.01 -3.25
C LEU A 52 3.81 -5.23 -4.45
N LEU A 53 3.67 -5.87 -5.62
CA LEU A 53 3.08 -5.24 -6.80
C LEU A 53 1.62 -4.84 -6.55
N ARG A 54 0.84 -5.65 -5.84
CA ARG A 54 -0.53 -5.32 -5.43
C ARG A 54 -0.57 -4.08 -4.54
N CYS A 55 0.30 -3.99 -3.53
CA CYS A 55 0.41 -2.84 -2.64
C CYS A 55 0.83 -1.56 -3.39
N LEU A 56 1.76 -1.67 -4.34
CA LEU A 56 2.17 -0.53 -5.20
C LEU A 56 0.99 -0.04 -6.05
N LEU A 57 0.24 -0.95 -6.65
CA LEU A 57 -0.93 -0.62 -7.46
C LEU A 57 -2.01 0.07 -6.62
N GLN A 58 -2.27 -0.44 -5.42
CA GLN A 58 -3.23 0.15 -4.49
C GLN A 58 -2.81 1.57 -4.09
N GLY A 59 -1.55 1.76 -3.67
CA GLY A 59 -1.03 3.08 -3.32
C GLY A 59 -1.12 4.08 -4.47
N PHE A 60 -0.89 3.64 -5.71
CA PHE A 60 -1.08 4.48 -6.90
C PHE A 60 -2.55 4.90 -7.08
N PHE A 61 -3.50 3.98 -6.90
CA PHE A 61 -4.92 4.31 -7.00
C PHE A 61 -5.39 5.21 -5.87
N ASP A 62 -4.92 5.01 -4.64
CA ASP A 62 -5.26 5.88 -3.51
C ASP A 62 -4.71 7.29 -3.73
N GLN A 63 -3.46 7.41 -4.20
CA GLN A 63 -2.87 8.68 -4.57
C GLN A 63 -3.66 9.36 -5.70
N LYS A 64 -4.05 8.60 -6.72
CA LYS A 64 -4.83 9.11 -7.84
C LYS A 64 -6.20 9.61 -7.37
N ALA A 65 -6.93 8.81 -6.59
CA ALA A 65 -8.24 9.16 -6.04
C ALA A 65 -8.17 10.40 -5.13
N ALA A 66 -7.14 10.53 -4.31
CA ALA A 66 -6.93 11.70 -3.47
C ALA A 66 -6.67 13.00 -4.27
N ASN A 67 -6.06 12.87 -5.45
CA ASN A 67 -5.76 13.99 -6.35
C ASN A 67 -6.87 14.28 -7.36
N GLU A 68 -7.82 13.37 -7.53
CA GLU A 68 -9.00 13.63 -8.34
C GLU A 68 -9.85 14.69 -7.63
N VAL A 69 -10.03 15.84 -8.29
CA VAL A 69 -10.99 16.86 -7.84
C VAL A 69 -12.33 16.15 -7.70
N ALA A 70 -12.93 16.21 -6.51
CA ALA A 70 -14.27 15.70 -6.27
C ALA A 70 -15.23 16.38 -7.27
N LEU A 71 -15.45 15.74 -8.42
CA LEU A 71 -16.35 16.20 -9.44
C LEU A 71 -17.72 16.24 -8.77
N ASN A 72 -18.22 17.47 -8.63
CA ASN A 72 -19.48 17.85 -7.98
C ASN A 72 -20.44 16.67 -7.93
N SER A 73 -20.78 16.25 -6.72
CA SER A 73 -21.91 15.34 -6.48
C SER A 73 -23.05 15.75 -7.41
N VAL A 74 -23.51 14.82 -8.26
CA VAL A 74 -24.70 15.05 -9.07
C VAL A 74 -25.84 15.24 -8.08
N ALA A 75 -26.19 16.49 -7.81
CA ALA A 75 -27.39 16.82 -7.07
C ALA A 75 -28.56 16.45 -7.98
N SER A 76 -29.06 15.23 -7.80
CA SER A 76 -30.37 14.87 -8.35
C SER A 76 -31.36 15.90 -7.80
N HIS A 77 -32.21 16.46 -8.66
CA HIS A 77 -33.25 17.41 -8.27
C HIS A 77 -34.41 16.73 -7.51
N HIS A 78 -34.12 15.59 -6.86
CA HIS A 78 -35.00 14.87 -5.97
C HIS A 78 -34.20 14.49 -4.72
N GLU A 79 -34.72 14.88 -3.56
CA GLU A 79 -34.14 14.76 -2.23
C GLU A 79 -33.59 13.36 -1.93
N GLY A 80 -32.31 13.15 -2.24
CA GLY A 80 -31.63 11.89 -1.94
C GLY A 80 -30.21 11.91 -2.48
N VAL A 81 -29.26 12.37 -1.67
CA VAL A 81 -27.84 12.28 -1.99
C VAL A 81 -27.45 10.79 -1.97
N LEU A 82 -27.31 10.20 -3.15
CA LEU A 82 -26.71 8.88 -3.31
C LEU A 82 -25.20 9.08 -3.52
N SER A 83 -24.44 9.09 -2.43
CA SER A 83 -22.99 8.98 -2.52
C SER A 83 -22.64 7.56 -2.92
N HIS A 84 -22.06 7.38 -4.11
CA HIS A 84 -21.53 6.09 -4.54
C HIS A 84 -20.32 5.78 -3.64
N VAL A 85 -20.49 4.86 -2.70
CA VAL A 85 -19.37 4.22 -2.02
C VAL A 85 -18.79 3.21 -3.01
N ARG A 86 -17.54 3.40 -3.40
CA ARG A 86 -16.72 2.31 -3.93
C ARG A 86 -15.30 2.47 -3.45
#